data_AF-A0A6A8MXE5-F1
#
_entry.id   AF-A0A6A8MXE5-F1
#
_cell.length_a   1.000
_cell.length_b   1.000
_cell.length_c   1.000
_cell.angle_alpha   90.00
_cell.angle_beta   90.00
_cell.angle_gamma   90.00
#
_symmetry.space_group_name_H-M   'P 1'
#
loop_
_entity.id
_entity.type
_entity.pdbx_description
1 polymer ?
#
loop_
_entity_poly.entity_id
_entity_poly.type
_entity_poly.pdbx_seq_one_letter_code
_entity_poly.pdbx_strand_id
1 'polypeptide(L)'
;LIREFGTEVIYSCGPMGMLSAIAKIAKEFDIAHQCSVEESMACGIGVCMTCVVPIKSEDSIKMVRTCIDGPVMDGSEIIWDRKEVSDAMGL
;
A
#
# COMPACT_ATOMS: atom_id res chain seq x y z
N LEU A 1 2.17 9.11 22.09
CA LEU A 1 2.87 9.35 20.80
C LEU A 1 2.01 10.11 19.79
N ILE A 2 1.11 9.48 19.03
CA ILE A 2 0.37 10.15 17.93
C ILE A 2 -0.38 11.42 18.39
N ARG A 3 -1.32 11.29 19.34
CA ARG A 3 -2.09 12.43 19.86
C ARG A 3 -1.27 13.37 20.74
N GLU A 4 -0.32 12.80 21.46
CA GLU A 4 0.53 13.51 22.42
C GLU A 4 1.49 14.49 21.75
N PHE A 5 2.06 14.12 20.60
CA PHE A 5 2.98 14.95 19.83
C PHE A 5 2.33 15.61 18.61
N GLY A 6 1.02 15.46 18.41
CA GLY A 6 0.32 16.01 17.24
C GLY A 6 0.88 15.50 15.91
N THR A 7 1.12 14.19 15.80
CA THR A 7 1.66 13.57 14.57
C THR A 7 0.66 13.68 13.43
N GLU A 8 1.09 14.26 12.31
CA GLU A 8 0.23 14.47 11.12
C GLU A 8 0.46 13.45 10.01
N VAL A 9 1.63 12.79 9.98
CA VAL A 9 2.02 11.84 8.93
C VAL A 9 2.82 10.68 9.52
N ILE A 10 2.53 9.47 9.06
CA ILE A 10 3.33 8.26 9.32
C ILE A 10 4.09 7.89 8.05
N TYR A 11 5.41 7.71 8.18
CA TYR A 11 6.26 7.11 7.16
C TYR A 11 6.75 5.75 7.64
N SER A 12 6.72 4.75 6.76
CA SER A 12 7.13 3.39 7.14
C SER A 12 7.74 2.61 5.98
N CYS A 13 8.69 1.73 6.31
CA CYS A 13 9.20 0.68 5.43
C CYS A 13 9.34 -0.62 6.24
N GLY A 14 9.22 -1.77 5.59
CA GLY A 14 9.35 -3.08 6.23
C GLY A 14 8.34 -4.10 5.73
N PRO A 15 8.19 -5.25 6.42
CA PRO A 15 7.38 -6.36 5.94
C PRO A 15 5.93 -5.97 5.67
N MET A 16 5.31 -6.51 4.62
CA MET A 16 3.94 -6.19 4.21
C MET A 16 2.90 -6.30 5.34
N GLY A 17 3.04 -7.30 6.23
CA GLY A 17 2.15 -7.44 7.39
C GLY A 17 2.29 -6.30 8.41
N MET A 18 3.51 -5.76 8.58
CA MET A 18 3.75 -4.58 9.42
C MET A 18 3.12 -3.33 8.79
N LEU A 19 3.33 -3.12 7.49
CA LEU A 19 2.75 -1.98 6.78
C LEU A 19 1.22 -2.00 6.82
N SER A 20 0.60 -3.17 6.67
CA SER A 20 -0.84 -3.35 6.84
C SER A 20 -1.32 -2.99 8.25
N ALA A 21 -0.58 -3.38 9.29
CA ALA A 21 -0.91 -3.01 10.67
C ALA A 21 -0.81 -1.48 10.89
N ILE A 22 0.22 -0.85 10.33
CA ILE A 22 0.38 0.61 10.38
C ILE A 22 -0.75 1.31 9.63
N ALA A 23 -1.16 0.82 8.46
CA ALA A 23 -2.28 1.38 7.71
C ALA A 23 -3.60 1.35 8.50
N LYS A 24 -3.82 0.29 9.31
CA LYS A 24 -4.97 0.22 10.23
C LYS A 24 -4.88 1.29 11.32
N ILE A 25 -3.71 1.48 11.92
CA ILE A 25 -3.47 2.53 12.93
C ILE A 25 -3.66 3.92 12.30
N ALA A 26 -3.06 4.19 11.16
CA ALA A 26 -3.18 5.46 10.46
C ALA A 26 -4.64 5.81 10.17
N LYS A 27 -5.43 4.82 9.70
CA LYS A 27 -6.87 4.97 9.48
C LYS A 27 -7.65 5.26 10.77
N GLU A 28 -7.33 4.59 11.87
CA GLU A 28 -7.99 4.80 13.17
C GLU A 28 -7.77 6.23 13.70
N PHE A 29 -6.59 6.79 13.44
CA PHE A 29 -6.21 8.13 13.90
C PHE A 29 -6.41 9.23 12.85
N ASP A 30 -6.96 8.91 11.67
CA ASP A 30 -7.15 9.82 10.53
C ASP A 30 -5.87 10.56 10.13
N ILE A 31 -4.78 9.79 9.97
CA ILE A 31 -3.43 10.30 9.67
C ILE A 31 -2.97 9.83 8.31
N ALA A 32 -2.32 10.73 7.57
CA ALA A 32 -1.69 10.39 6.30
C ALA A 32 -0.60 9.32 6.51
N HIS A 33 -0.59 8.28 5.66
CA HIS A 33 0.36 7.19 5.76
C HIS A 33 1.04 6.95 4.42
N GLN A 34 2.34 7.20 4.36
CA GLN A 34 3.18 6.95 3.19
C GLN A 34 4.09 5.76 3.49
N CYS A 35 3.94 4.68 2.74
CA CYS A 35 4.66 3.44 2.98
C CYS A 35 5.48 3.01 1.78
N SER A 36 6.75 2.68 2.02
CA SER A 36 7.58 2.00 1.05
C SER A 36 7.22 0.51 1.04
N VAL A 37 6.41 0.09 0.08
CA VAL A 37 5.99 -1.31 -0.07
C VAL A 37 7.12 -2.16 -0.65
N GLU A 38 7.28 -3.34 -0.08
CA GLU A 38 8.27 -4.32 -0.52
C GLU A 38 7.55 -5.42 -1.31
N GLU A 39 7.47 -5.25 -2.63
CA GLU A 39 7.07 -6.33 -3.54
C GLU A 39 8.24 -6.88 -4.34
N SER A 40 8.10 -8.13 -4.79
CA SER A 40 9.16 -8.81 -5.53
C SER A 40 9.48 -8.07 -6.82
N MET A 41 10.72 -7.57 -6.93
CA MET A 41 11.15 -6.75 -8.06
C MET A 41 12.22 -7.47 -8.88
N ALA A 42 11.87 -7.93 -10.08
CA ALA A 42 12.81 -8.56 -10.99
C ALA A 42 13.51 -7.54 -11.90
N CYS A 43 12.76 -6.79 -12.72
CA CYS A 43 13.36 -5.90 -13.72
C CYS A 43 13.66 -4.47 -13.23
N GLY A 44 12.90 -3.94 -12.26
CA GLY A 44 13.06 -2.56 -11.78
C GLY A 44 12.75 -1.44 -12.79
N ILE A 45 12.28 -1.76 -13.99
CA ILE A 45 12.07 -0.79 -15.09
C ILE A 45 10.66 -0.86 -15.72
N GLY A 46 9.70 -1.47 -15.00
CA GLY A 46 8.29 -1.47 -15.39
C GLY A 46 7.84 -2.53 -16.39
N VAL A 47 8.71 -3.45 -16.81
CA VAL A 47 8.40 -4.40 -17.90
C VAL A 47 7.84 -5.75 -17.39
N CYS A 48 8.38 -6.29 -16.30
CA CYS A 48 8.12 -7.68 -15.90
C CYS A 48 6.84 -7.92 -15.09
N MET A 49 6.17 -6.87 -14.58
CA MET A 49 4.97 -6.94 -13.74
C MET A 49 5.11 -7.73 -12.41
N THR A 50 6.32 -8.11 -11.97
CA THR A 50 6.47 -8.85 -10.70
C THR A 50 6.19 -7.99 -9.47
N CYS A 51 6.40 -6.68 -9.58
CA CYS A 51 6.31 -5.72 -8.48
C CYS A 51 4.93 -5.04 -8.40
N VAL A 52 3.85 -5.77 -8.75
CA VAL A 52 2.50 -5.18 -8.82
C VAL A 52 1.82 -5.16 -7.46
N VAL A 53 1.16 -4.04 -7.15
CA VAL A 53 0.35 -3.85 -5.95
C VAL A 53 -1.07 -3.47 -6.36
N PRO A 54 -2.11 -4.09 -5.77
CA PRO A 54 -3.49 -3.69 -5.98
C PRO A 54 -3.81 -2.42 -5.18
N ILE A 55 -4.34 -1.42 -5.86
CA ILE A 55 -4.87 -0.20 -5.24
C ILE A 55 -6.34 0.00 -5.60
N LYS A 56 -7.06 0.69 -4.71
CA LYS A 56 -8.41 1.16 -4.96
C LYS A 56 -8.37 2.26 -6.02
N SER A 57 -9.27 2.16 -6.99
CA SER A 57 -9.56 3.20 -7.99
C SER A 57 -11.08 3.37 -8.02
N GLU A 58 -11.60 4.57 -8.27
CA GLU A 58 -13.04 4.96 -8.22
C GLU A 58 -14.04 3.79 -8.08
N ASP A 59 -14.22 3.00 -9.15
CA ASP A 59 -15.11 1.82 -9.17
C ASP A 59 -14.39 0.50 -9.53
N SER A 60 -13.06 0.43 -9.39
CA SER A 60 -12.28 -0.75 -9.80
C SER A 60 -10.98 -0.95 -9.01
N ILE A 61 -10.37 -2.11 -9.18
CA ILE A 61 -9.01 -2.37 -8.69
C ILE A 61 -8.03 -2.05 -9.81
N LYS A 62 -7.02 -1.24 -9.50
CA LYS A 62 -5.89 -0.98 -10.40
C LYS A 62 -4.65 -1.70 -9.88
N MET A 63 -3.98 -2.43 -10.77
CA MET A 63 -2.68 -3.04 -10.48
C MET A 63 -1.58 -2.06 -10.90
N VAL A 64 -0.86 -1.50 -9.94
CA VAL A 64 0.23 -0.52 -10.18
C VAL A 64 1.60 -1.16 -9.94
N ARG A 65 2.63 -0.66 -10.62
CA ARG A 65 3.99 -1.22 -10.54
C ARG A 65 4.84 -0.35 -9.64
N THR A 66 5.28 -0.89 -8.51
CA THR A 66 6.05 -0.10 -7.53
C THR A 66 7.39 0.41 -8.08
N CYS A 67 7.99 -0.27 -9.06
CA CYS A 67 9.23 0.20 -9.68
C CYS A 67 9.10 1.49 -10.52
N ILE A 68 7.90 1.89 -10.93
CA ILE A 68 7.69 3.11 -11.75
C ILE A 68 6.64 4.06 -11.17
N ASP A 69 5.59 3.52 -10.56
CA ASP A 69 4.52 4.30 -9.94
C ASP A 69 4.90 4.71 -8.50
N GLY A 70 6.02 4.18 -8.01
CA GLY A 70 6.62 4.50 -6.71
C GLY A 70 6.67 3.28 -5.80
N PRO A 71 7.81 2.99 -5.13
CA PRO A 71 7.79 2.07 -4.01
C PRO A 71 7.07 2.71 -2.82
N VAL A 72 7.07 4.05 -2.73
CA VAL A 72 6.34 4.80 -1.71
C VAL A 72 4.92 5.09 -2.19
N MET A 73 3.94 4.58 -1.45
CA MET A 73 2.53 4.60 -1.79
C MET A 73 1.70 5.10 -0.61
N ASP A 74 0.50 5.64 -0.89
CA ASP A 74 -0.49 5.91 0.15
C ASP A 74 -1.06 4.60 0.70
N GLY A 75 -0.85 4.36 2.00
CA GLY A 75 -1.30 3.14 2.67
C GLY A 75 -2.82 2.94 2.69
N SER A 76 -3.59 4.02 2.50
CA SER A 76 -5.05 3.98 2.45
C SER A 76 -5.60 3.48 1.10
N GLU A 77 -4.84 3.66 0.02
CA GLU A 77 -5.19 3.22 -1.33
C GLU A 77 -4.90 1.73 -1.55
N ILE A 78 -3.89 1.18 -0.87
CA ILE A 78 -3.49 -0.22 -1.01
C ILE A 78 -4.57 -1.18 -0.50
N ILE A 79 -4.82 -2.24 -1.26
CA ILE A 79 -5.63 -3.39 -0.84
C ILE A 79 -4.70 -4.42 -0.19
N TRP A 80 -4.74 -4.49 1.14
CA TRP A 80 -3.79 -5.29 1.93
C TRP A 80 -4.15 -6.78 2.01
N ASP A 81 -5.43 -7.12 1.88
CA ASP A 81 -5.89 -8.51 1.89
C ASP A 81 -6.06 -9.02 0.46
N ARG A 82 -5.34 -10.09 0.11
CA ARG A 82 -5.45 -10.71 -1.22
C ARG A 82 -6.83 -11.28 -1.50
N LYS A 83 -7.58 -11.68 -0.46
CA LYS A 83 -8.95 -12.18 -0.65
C LYS A 83 -9.88 -11.09 -1.17
N GLU A 84 -9.74 -9.86 -0.67
CA GLU A 84 -10.51 -8.71 -1.16
C GLU A 84 -10.27 -8.48 -2.66
N VAL A 85 -9.04 -8.71 -3.13
CA VAL A 85 -8.70 -8.61 -4.56
C VAL A 85 -9.39 -9.71 -5.37
N SER A 86 -9.30 -10.98 -4.93
CA SER A 86 -9.96 -12.11 -5.59
C SER A 86 -11.47 -11.94 -5.67
N ASP A 87 -12.09 -11.59 -4.55
CA ASP A 87 -13.55 -11.39 -4.46
C ASP A 87 -14.02 -10.27 -5.40
N ALA A 88 -13.29 -9.15 -5.46
CA ALA A 88 -13.61 -8.03 -6.35
C ALA A 88 -13.37 -8.32 -7.84
N MET A 89 -12.46 -9.25 -8.15
CA MET A 89 -12.18 -9.69 -9.53
C MET A 89 -13.06 -10.87 -9.97
N GLY A 90 -13.89 -11.42 -9.07
CA GLY A 90 -14.74 -12.58 -9.36
C GLY A 90 -13.95 -13.87 -9.59
N LEU A 91 -12.78 -14.00 -8.95
CA LEU A 91 -11.85 -15.14 -9.04
C LEU A 91 -11.86 -16.00 -7.77
#